data_AF-A0A0N4VE63-F1
#
_entry.id   AF-A0A0N4VE63-F1
#
_cell.length_a   1.000
_cell.length_b   1.000
_cell.length_c   1.000
_cell.angle_alpha   90.00
_cell.angle_beta   90.00
_cell.angle_gamma   90.00
#
_symmetry.space_group_name_H-M   'P 1'
#
loop_
_entity.id
_entity.type
_entity.pdbx_description
1 polymer ?
#
loop_
_entity_poly.entity_id
_entity_poly.type
_entity_poly.pdbx_seq_one_letter_code
_entity_poly.pdbx_strand_id
1 'polypeptide(L)'
;MESLPEQFDVVILGTGLPESIIAAACARAGFSVLHLDRNDFYGGKWASFNLHSIYDWSKRLRTTGTVSDVVIDKRLLKENEELLVVNEVEDVSDVRLEWHIDERSGCANANDILLKERIEKDWRLYNIDLLPKLLLSRGEMVQLLCDSSVSKYCQFKCVDRLLCYYNEKQRNVDDYEQDLHVVPCSRAEIFQTSELS
;
A
#
# COMPACT_ATOMS: atom_id res chain seq x y z
N MET A 1 0.67 34.06 3.18
CA MET A 1 0.51 32.70 3.75
C MET A 1 -0.52 32.83 4.84
N GLU A 2 -1.64 32.11 4.74
CA GLU A 2 -2.59 32.05 5.85
C GLU A 2 -1.94 31.33 7.04
N SER A 3 -2.12 31.85 8.25
CA SER A 3 -1.59 31.25 9.47
C SER A 3 -2.42 30.03 9.86
N LEU A 4 -1.75 28.95 10.29
CA LEU A 4 -2.44 27.79 10.85
C LEU A 4 -3.21 28.21 12.12
N PRO A 5 -4.48 27.81 12.29
CA PRO A 5 -5.23 28.02 13.52
C PRO A 5 -4.53 27.39 14.74
N GLU A 6 -4.75 27.98 15.92
CA GLU A 6 -4.15 27.51 17.18
C GLU A 6 -4.98 26.41 17.87
N GLN A 7 -6.25 26.22 17.46
CA GLN A 7 -7.19 25.33 18.13
C GLN A 7 -7.97 24.50 17.12
N PHE A 8 -8.12 23.21 17.42
CA PHE A 8 -8.90 22.23 16.67
C PHE A 8 -9.59 21.29 17.65
N ASP A 9 -10.76 20.78 17.27
CA ASP A 9 -11.50 19.80 18.07
C ASP A 9 -10.82 18.42 18.04
N VAL A 10 -10.22 18.07 16.89
CA VAL A 10 -9.56 16.77 16.67
C VAL A 10 -8.24 16.96 15.92
N VAL A 11 -7.17 16.37 16.44
CA VAL A 11 -5.87 16.26 15.76
C VAL A 11 -5.62 14.79 15.42
N ILE A 12 -5.35 14.50 14.16
CA ILE A 12 -5.12 13.14 13.66
C ILE A 12 -3.72 13.08 13.05
N LEU A 13 -2.93 12.11 13.50
CA LEU A 13 -1.56 11.88 13.05
C LEU A 13 -1.53 10.63 12.15
N GLY A 14 -1.10 10.82 10.91
CA GLY A 14 -1.08 9.82 9.85
C GLY A 14 -2.32 9.90 8.95
N THR A 15 -2.12 9.60 7.67
CA THR A 15 -3.17 9.62 6.63
C THR A 15 -3.46 8.23 6.08
N GLY A 16 -3.27 7.18 6.89
CA GLY A 16 -3.72 5.84 6.53
C GLY A 16 -5.23 5.74 6.38
N LEU A 17 -5.70 4.58 5.94
CA LEU A 17 -7.12 4.36 5.70
C LEU A 17 -7.96 4.55 6.98
N PRO A 18 -7.61 3.97 8.14
CA PRO A 18 -8.37 4.18 9.38
C PRO A 18 -8.41 5.65 9.81
N GLU A 19 -7.27 6.33 9.77
CA GLU A 19 -7.12 7.73 10.18
C GLU A 19 -7.95 8.64 9.28
N SER A 20 -7.94 8.38 7.97
CA SER A 20 -8.71 9.14 6.98
C SER A 20 -10.22 8.93 7.12
N ILE A 21 -10.67 7.72 7.46
CA ILE A 21 -12.09 7.44 7.72
C ILE A 21 -12.56 8.23 8.95
N ILE A 22 -11.78 8.23 10.04
CA ILE A 22 -12.11 8.98 11.25
C ILE A 22 -12.07 10.49 11.00
N ALA A 23 -11.05 10.99 10.27
CA ALA A 23 -10.94 12.39 9.89
C ALA A 23 -12.18 12.87 9.12
N ALA A 24 -12.59 12.10 8.11
CA ALA A 24 -13.78 12.40 7.32
C ALA A 24 -15.06 12.35 8.15
N ALA A 25 -15.19 11.38 9.07
CA ALA A 25 -16.35 11.27 9.95
C ALA A 25 -16.45 12.45 10.92
N CYS A 26 -15.34 12.84 11.57
CA CYS A 26 -15.28 14.00 12.46
C CYS A 26 -15.62 15.30 11.72
N ALA A 27 -15.00 15.53 10.55
CA ALA A 27 -15.28 16.72 9.75
C ALA A 27 -16.76 16.77 9.32
N ARG A 28 -17.34 15.64 8.91
CA ARG A 28 -18.76 15.56 8.53
C ARG A 28 -19.71 15.77 9.70
N ALA A 29 -19.29 15.44 10.93
CA ALA A 29 -20.03 15.73 12.15
C ALA A 29 -19.93 17.21 12.59
N GLY A 30 -19.14 18.03 11.90
CA GLY A 30 -18.99 19.46 12.16
C GLY A 30 -17.80 19.84 13.04
N PHE A 31 -16.92 18.88 13.37
CA PHE A 31 -15.70 19.16 14.12
C PHE A 31 -14.61 19.78 13.24
N SER A 32 -13.83 20.68 13.81
CA SER A 32 -12.59 21.17 13.20
C SER A 32 -11.49 20.11 13.33
N VAL A 33 -10.94 19.68 12.19
CA VAL A 33 -9.97 18.57 12.13
C VAL A 33 -8.63 19.08 11.59
N LEU A 34 -7.55 18.85 12.34
CA LEU A 34 -6.18 18.97 11.88
C LEU A 34 -5.64 17.58 11.54
N HIS A 35 -5.51 17.28 10.25
CA HIS A 35 -5.04 15.98 9.76
C HIS A 35 -3.61 16.11 9.22
N LEU A 36 -2.66 15.50 9.91
CA LEU A 36 -1.23 15.63 9.62
C LEU A 36 -0.65 14.30 9.17
N ASP A 37 0.33 14.34 8.28
CA ASP A 37 1.23 13.23 8.00
C ASP A 37 2.67 13.71 8.08
N ARG A 38 3.56 12.84 8.56
CA ARG A 38 5.00 13.10 8.55
C ARG A 38 5.63 12.84 7.19
N ASN A 39 4.98 11.97 6.40
CA ASN A 39 5.43 11.61 5.07
C ASN A 39 5.09 12.72 4.07
N ASP A 40 5.83 12.75 2.97
CA ASP A 40 5.56 13.60 1.81
C ASP A 40 4.46 13.03 0.88
N PHE A 41 3.74 11.99 1.34
CA PHE A 41 2.68 11.30 0.62
C PHE A 41 1.56 10.86 1.56
N TYR A 42 0.39 10.58 0.98
CA TYR A 42 -0.78 10.07 1.72
C TYR A 42 -0.76 8.54 1.87
N GLY A 43 -1.45 8.04 2.89
CA GLY A 43 -1.76 6.62 3.04
C GLY A 43 -0.87 5.88 4.05
N GLY A 44 0.30 6.43 4.40
CA GLY A 44 1.26 5.72 5.27
C GLY A 44 1.51 4.29 4.77
N LYS A 45 1.17 3.28 5.58
CA LYS A 45 1.28 1.84 5.21
C LYS A 45 0.30 1.39 4.12
N TRP A 46 -0.72 2.20 3.84
CA TRP A 46 -1.72 1.98 2.78
C TRP A 46 -1.35 2.71 1.48
N ALA A 47 -0.18 3.35 1.43
CA ALA A 47 0.24 4.12 0.27
C ALA A 47 0.52 3.22 -0.95
N SER A 48 0.28 3.80 -2.12
CA SER A 48 0.66 3.27 -3.42
C SER A 48 1.72 4.16 -4.04
N PHE A 49 2.72 3.56 -4.65
CA PHE A 49 3.85 4.28 -5.24
C PHE A 49 4.00 3.98 -6.71
N ASN A 50 4.40 4.98 -7.47
CA ASN A 50 4.98 4.74 -8.79
C ASN A 50 6.40 4.14 -8.66
N LEU A 51 6.97 3.71 -9.79
CA LEU A 51 8.24 2.99 -9.78
C LEU A 51 9.42 3.80 -9.21
N HIS A 52 9.46 5.11 -9.43
CA HIS A 52 10.51 5.96 -8.87
C HIS A 52 10.31 6.17 -7.37
N SER A 53 9.10 6.51 -6.94
CA SER A 53 8.82 6.82 -5.54
C SER A 53 8.99 5.60 -4.63
N ILE A 54 8.68 4.38 -5.09
CA ILE A 54 8.95 3.17 -4.30
C ILE A 54 10.44 2.89 -4.16
N TYR A 55 11.23 3.17 -5.21
CA TYR A 55 12.68 3.04 -5.18
C TYR A 55 13.29 4.04 -4.18
N ASP A 56 12.89 5.31 -4.24
CA ASP A 56 13.36 6.33 -3.30
C ASP A 56 12.93 6.03 -1.85
N TRP A 57 11.67 5.61 -1.65
CA TRP A 57 11.18 5.17 -0.35
C TRP A 57 12.00 3.99 0.21
N SER A 58 12.30 2.99 -0.62
CA SER A 58 13.13 1.83 -0.21
C SER A 58 14.55 2.22 0.19
N LYS A 59 15.14 3.24 -0.45
CA LYS A 59 16.45 3.78 -0.08
C LYS A 59 16.40 4.51 1.26
N ARG A 60 15.36 5.31 1.50
CA ARG A 60 15.18 6.06 2.75
C ARG A 60 15.17 5.12 3.97
N LEU A 61 14.51 3.97 3.86
CA LEU A 61 14.47 2.93 4.91
C LEU A 61 15.84 2.32 5.25
N ARG A 62 16.79 2.33 4.31
CA ARG A 62 18.17 1.84 4.58
C ARG A 62 19.03 2.89 5.27
N THR A 63 18.67 4.17 5.13
CA THR A 63 19.45 5.32 5.62
C THR A 63 18.94 5.89 6.94
N THR A 64 17.75 5.48 7.39
CA THR A 64 17.12 5.90 8.67
C THR A 64 17.80 5.18 9.84
N GLY A 65 19.09 5.43 10.01
CA GLY A 65 19.94 4.86 11.06
C GLY A 65 20.56 5.94 11.91
N THR A 66 19.83 6.99 12.28
CA THR A 66 20.16 7.88 13.40
C THR A 66 18.96 8.79 13.67
N VAL A 67 18.23 8.54 14.77
CA VAL A 67 17.33 9.55 15.32
C VAL A 67 18.21 10.71 15.77
N SER A 68 18.18 11.83 15.05
CA SER A 68 18.75 13.07 15.58
C SER A 68 17.97 13.43 16.83
N ASP A 69 18.66 13.75 17.92
CA ASP A 69 18.05 14.24 19.16
C ASP A 69 17.10 15.38 18.82
N VAL A 70 15.80 15.10 18.83
CA VAL A 70 14.79 16.14 18.62
C VAL A 70 14.93 17.09 19.81
N VAL A 71 15.39 18.30 19.55
CA VAL A 71 15.48 19.35 20.57
C VAL A 71 14.06 19.83 20.84
N ILE A 72 13.42 19.23 21.84
CA ILE A 72 12.07 19.61 22.25
C ILE A 72 12.19 20.86 23.14
N ASP A 73 11.56 21.95 22.73
CA ASP A 73 11.54 23.18 23.54
C ASP A 73 10.63 23.00 24.76
N LYS A 74 11.23 22.58 25.88
CA LYS A 74 10.54 22.40 27.16
C LYS A 74 9.90 23.68 27.70
N ARG A 75 10.19 24.85 27.13
CA ARG A 75 9.56 26.13 27.52
C ARG A 75 8.07 26.20 27.17
N LEU A 76 7.59 25.33 26.29
CA LEU A 76 6.17 25.27 25.90
C LEU A 76 5.29 24.59 26.96
N LEU A 77 5.87 23.82 27.89
CA LEU A 77 5.13 23.12 28.94
C LEU A 77 4.68 24.09 30.03
N LYS A 78 3.40 24.02 30.37
CA LYS A 78 2.83 24.72 31.53
C LYS A 78 2.99 23.89 32.81
N GLU A 79 2.66 24.52 33.94
CA GLU A 79 2.66 23.85 35.23
C GLU A 79 1.69 22.66 35.22
N ASN A 80 2.19 21.47 35.61
CA ASN A 80 1.50 20.18 35.58
C ASN A 80 1.29 19.54 34.19
N GLU A 81 1.95 20.03 33.14
CA GLU A 81 1.98 19.34 31.85
C GLU A 81 3.21 18.42 31.74
N GLU A 82 3.02 17.22 31.19
CA GLU A 82 4.10 16.28 30.89
C GLU A 82 4.19 16.06 29.37
N LEU A 83 5.42 15.93 28.88
CA LEU A 83 5.70 15.69 27.47
C LEU A 83 5.69 14.19 27.17
N LEU A 84 4.81 13.77 26.26
CA LEU A 84 4.81 12.44 25.68
C LEU A 84 5.40 12.50 24.26
N VAL A 85 6.59 11.93 24.08
CA VAL A 85 7.23 11.86 22.77
C VAL A 85 6.58 10.75 21.95
N VAL A 86 6.04 11.11 20.78
CA VAL A 86 5.46 10.16 19.83
C VAL A 86 6.59 9.65 18.92
N ASN A 87 7.13 8.47 19.23
CA ASN A 87 8.15 7.84 18.40
C ASN A 87 7.55 7.03 17.26
N GLU A 88 8.35 6.84 16.21
CA GLU A 88 8.01 5.87 15.18
C GLU A 88 8.22 4.45 15.69
N VAL A 89 7.32 3.55 15.29
CA VAL A 89 7.65 2.14 15.16
C VAL A 89 7.98 1.92 13.68
N GLU A 90 9.24 1.71 13.37
CA GLU A 90 9.64 1.26 12.02
C GLU A 90 9.25 -0.21 11.87
N ASP A 91 8.13 -0.44 11.20
CA ASP A 91 7.56 -1.79 11.00
C ASP A 91 7.94 -2.42 9.65
N VAL A 92 8.93 -1.85 8.94
CA VAL A 92 9.40 -2.35 7.64
C VAL A 92 10.89 -2.66 7.70
N SER A 93 11.23 -3.94 7.67
CA SER A 93 12.60 -4.44 7.64
C SER A 93 12.87 -5.26 6.37
N ASP A 94 14.13 -5.68 6.19
CA ASP A 94 14.52 -6.67 5.18
C ASP A 94 14.15 -6.34 3.74
N VAL A 95 14.08 -5.04 3.41
CA VAL A 95 13.77 -4.57 2.07
C VAL A 95 14.83 -5.06 1.09
N ARG A 96 14.40 -5.72 0.00
CA ARG A 96 15.27 -6.17 -1.11
C ARG A 96 14.74 -5.60 -2.41
N LEU A 97 15.65 -5.11 -3.24
CA LEU A 97 15.31 -4.57 -4.55
C LEU A 97 16.24 -5.23 -5.57
N GLU A 98 15.65 -6.08 -6.40
CA GLU A 98 16.36 -6.90 -7.37
C GLU A 98 15.71 -6.72 -8.73
N TRP A 99 16.53 -6.47 -9.75
CA TRP A 99 16.09 -6.51 -11.14
C TRP A 99 16.42 -7.89 -11.69
N HIS A 100 15.40 -8.62 -12.13
CA HIS A 100 15.56 -9.95 -12.73
C HIS A 100 15.57 -9.91 -14.26
N ILE A 101 15.58 -8.72 -14.86
CA ILE A 101 15.86 -8.55 -16.29
C ILE A 101 17.34 -8.89 -16.47
N ASP A 102 17.62 -9.97 -17.20
CA ASP A 102 18.92 -10.62 -17.21
C ASP A 102 19.98 -9.75 -17.91
N GLU A 103 20.95 -9.23 -17.15
CA GLU A 103 22.15 -8.59 -17.68
C GLU A 103 23.30 -9.62 -17.89
N ARG A 104 23.14 -10.88 -17.42
CA ARG A 104 24.23 -11.87 -17.27
C ARG A 104 24.19 -13.03 -18.24
N SER A 105 23.08 -13.31 -18.92
CA SER A 105 23.22 -13.98 -20.20
C SER A 105 24.00 -13.03 -21.10
N GLY A 106 25.14 -13.46 -21.66
CA GLY A 106 25.83 -12.75 -22.76
C GLY A 106 24.97 -12.64 -24.04
N CYS A 107 23.66 -12.69 -23.86
CA CYS A 107 22.53 -12.63 -24.75
C CYS A 107 21.63 -11.48 -24.25
N ALA A 108 22.20 -10.32 -23.86
CA ALA A 108 21.43 -9.08 -23.75
C ALA A 108 20.87 -8.79 -25.15
N ASN A 109 19.73 -9.41 -25.46
CA ASN A 109 19.01 -9.14 -26.68
C ASN A 109 18.61 -7.67 -26.60
N ALA A 110 18.67 -6.93 -27.71
CA ALA A 110 18.27 -5.51 -27.72
C ALA A 110 16.92 -5.28 -27.01
N ASN A 111 16.02 -6.27 -27.06
CA ASN A 111 14.72 -6.27 -26.40
C ASN A 111 14.75 -6.11 -24.87
N ASP A 112 15.76 -6.62 -24.15
CA ASP A 112 15.79 -6.57 -22.67
C ASP A 112 16.28 -5.22 -22.16
N ILE A 113 17.30 -4.65 -22.83
CA ILE A 113 17.74 -3.27 -22.62
C ILE A 113 16.57 -2.31 -22.94
N LEU A 114 15.88 -2.55 -24.06
CA LEU A 114 14.68 -1.82 -24.42
C LEU A 114 13.56 -2.00 -23.37
N LEU A 115 13.43 -3.15 -22.72
CA LEU A 115 12.40 -3.38 -21.71
C LEU A 115 12.66 -2.56 -20.44
N LYS A 116 13.90 -2.59 -19.93
CA LYS A 116 14.27 -1.79 -18.75
C LYS A 116 14.10 -0.30 -19.03
N GLU A 117 14.61 0.19 -20.17
CA GLU A 117 14.44 1.58 -20.59
C GLU A 117 12.96 1.97 -20.76
N ARG A 118 12.11 1.06 -21.28
CA ARG A 118 10.66 1.29 -21.39
C ARG A 118 10.00 1.36 -20.02
N ILE A 119 10.30 0.44 -19.11
CA ILE A 119 9.75 0.43 -17.75
C ILE A 119 10.14 1.72 -17.02
N GLU A 120 11.39 2.14 -17.14
CA GLU A 120 11.89 3.39 -16.56
C GLU A 120 11.22 4.62 -17.21
N LYS A 121 10.97 4.61 -18.53
CA LYS A 121 10.27 5.70 -19.21
C LYS A 121 8.80 5.80 -18.79
N ASP A 122 8.15 4.65 -18.61
CA ASP A 122 6.73 4.53 -18.29
C ASP A 122 6.46 4.46 -16.78
N TRP A 123 7.42 4.90 -15.94
CA TRP A 123 7.36 4.78 -14.48
C TRP A 123 6.06 5.31 -13.84
N ARG A 124 5.41 6.31 -14.45
CA ARG A 124 4.14 6.90 -14.00
C ARG A 124 2.91 6.03 -14.25
N LEU A 125 3.02 5.00 -15.09
CA LEU A 125 1.92 4.06 -15.36
C LEU A 125 1.75 3.03 -14.25
N TYR A 126 2.72 2.95 -13.34
CA TYR A 126 2.71 2.01 -12.22
C TYR A 126 2.11 2.67 -10.97
N ASN A 127 1.28 1.90 -10.27
CA ASN A 127 0.88 2.16 -8.89
C ASN A 127 1.04 0.84 -8.12
N ILE A 128 2.02 0.79 -7.23
CA ILE A 128 2.43 -0.39 -6.49
C ILE A 128 2.01 -0.19 -5.04
N ASP A 129 1.06 -0.99 -4.58
CA ASP A 129 0.53 -0.91 -3.22
C ASP A 129 1.50 -1.54 -2.22
N LEU A 130 1.76 -0.87 -1.10
CA LEU A 130 2.47 -1.50 0.03
C LEU A 130 1.64 -2.60 0.70
N LEU A 131 0.31 -2.48 0.65
CA LEU A 131 -0.62 -3.38 1.31
C LEU A 131 -1.69 -3.86 0.32
N PRO A 132 -1.41 -4.91 -0.48
CA PRO A 132 -2.36 -5.43 -1.44
C PRO A 132 -3.58 -6.01 -0.73
N LYS A 133 -4.77 -5.51 -1.08
CA LYS A 133 -6.05 -5.98 -0.55
C LYS A 133 -7.12 -6.03 -1.64
N LEU A 134 -8.07 -6.93 -1.46
CA LEU A 134 -9.29 -6.98 -2.25
C LEU A 134 -10.45 -6.37 -1.47
N LEU A 135 -11.34 -5.70 -2.18
CA LEU A 135 -12.62 -5.24 -1.64
C LEU A 135 -13.69 -6.27 -1.94
N LEU A 136 -14.36 -6.78 -0.90
CA LEU A 136 -15.53 -7.64 -1.07
C LEU A 136 -16.65 -6.88 -1.77
N SER A 137 -17.45 -7.55 -2.60
CA SER A 137 -18.59 -6.92 -3.28
C SER A 137 -19.70 -6.46 -2.32
N ARG A 138 -19.75 -7.06 -1.13
CA ARG A 138 -20.67 -6.69 -0.04
C ARG A 138 -19.93 -6.77 1.29
N GLY A 139 -19.99 -5.69 2.05
CA GLY A 139 -19.38 -5.58 3.38
C GLY A 139 -19.48 -4.16 3.91
N GLU A 140 -19.05 -3.96 5.15
CA GLU A 140 -19.13 -2.66 5.84
C GLU A 140 -18.38 -1.55 5.09
N MET A 141 -17.21 -1.86 4.53
CA MET A 141 -16.42 -0.89 3.75
C MET A 141 -17.16 -0.42 2.50
N VAL A 142 -17.82 -1.33 1.77
CA VAL A 142 -18.61 -0.95 0.57
C VAL A 142 -19.81 -0.09 0.97
N GLN A 143 -20.51 -0.49 2.04
CA GLN A 143 -21.64 0.26 2.56
C GLN A 143 -21.21 1.68 2.97
N LEU A 144 -20.09 1.80 3.68
CA LEU A 144 -19.51 3.08 4.09
C LEU A 144 -19.15 3.96 2.89
N LEU A 145 -18.53 3.41 1.85
CA LEU A 145 -18.21 4.16 0.62
C LEU A 145 -19.46 4.70 -0.08
N CYS A 146 -20.53 3.91 -0.13
CA CYS A 146 -21.81 4.32 -0.71
C CYS A 146 -22.51 5.40 0.14
N ASP A 147 -22.68 5.17 1.45
CA ASP A 147 -23.41 6.06 2.35
C ASP A 147 -22.70 7.41 2.53
N SER A 148 -21.36 7.39 2.52
CA SER A 148 -20.56 8.61 2.58
C SER A 148 -20.50 9.37 1.24
N SER A 149 -20.93 8.78 0.13
CA SER A 149 -20.70 9.25 -1.25
C SER A 149 -19.22 9.30 -1.67
N VAL A 150 -18.31 8.71 -0.90
CA VAL A 150 -16.87 8.63 -1.25
C VAL A 150 -16.64 7.71 -2.45
N SER A 151 -17.57 6.79 -2.75
CA SER A 151 -17.51 5.94 -3.95
C SER A 151 -17.40 6.72 -5.27
N LYS A 152 -17.68 8.03 -5.29
CA LYS A 152 -17.54 8.90 -6.46
C LYS A 152 -16.07 9.20 -6.82
N TYR A 153 -15.14 8.99 -5.88
CA TYR A 153 -13.73 9.31 -6.05
C TYR A 153 -12.90 8.11 -6.52
N CYS A 154 -13.50 6.92 -6.66
CA CYS A 154 -12.80 5.71 -7.09
C CYS A 154 -13.62 4.91 -8.10
N GLN A 155 -12.92 4.06 -8.85
CA GLN A 155 -13.50 3.09 -9.77
C GLN A 155 -13.00 1.70 -9.40
N PHE A 156 -13.78 0.68 -9.73
CA PHE A 156 -13.48 -0.70 -9.37
C PHE A 156 -13.40 -1.58 -10.61
N LYS A 157 -12.53 -2.58 -10.55
CA LYS A 157 -12.47 -3.69 -11.50
C LYS A 157 -12.75 -4.98 -10.75
N CYS A 158 -13.58 -5.84 -11.33
CA CYS A 158 -13.86 -7.16 -10.75
C CYS A 158 -12.61 -8.05 -10.79
N VAL A 159 -12.50 -8.94 -9.80
CA VAL A 159 -11.54 -10.04 -9.85
C VAL A 159 -12.13 -11.13 -10.73
N ASP A 160 -11.43 -11.45 -11.82
CA ASP A 160 -11.96 -12.34 -12.86
C ASP A 160 -11.74 -13.82 -12.56
N ARG A 161 -10.67 -14.17 -11.83
CA ARG A 161 -10.28 -15.56 -11.58
C ARG A 161 -9.73 -15.73 -10.17
N LEU A 162 -10.14 -16.82 -9.52
CA LEU A 162 -9.53 -17.33 -8.30
C LEU A 162 -8.69 -18.55 -8.67
N LEU A 163 -7.43 -18.57 -8.25
CA LEU A 163 -6.50 -19.66 -8.55
C LEU A 163 -6.09 -20.35 -7.25
N CYS A 164 -5.92 -21.66 -7.29
CA CYS A 164 -5.37 -22.46 -6.21
C CYS A 164 -4.14 -23.21 -6.71
N TYR A 165 -3.10 -23.26 -5.89
CA TYR A 165 -1.97 -24.16 -6.11
C TYR A 165 -2.28 -25.50 -5.44
N TYR A 166 -2.27 -26.57 -6.23
CA TYR A 166 -2.34 -27.93 -5.71
C TYR A 166 -1.54 -28.84 -6.64
N ASN A 167 -0.69 -29.69 -6.06
CA ASN A 167 0.15 -30.59 -6.82
C ASN A 167 -0.43 -32.01 -6.76
N GLU A 168 -0.93 -32.50 -7.89
CA GLU A 168 -1.48 -33.85 -8.00
C GLU A 168 -0.41 -34.94 -8.10
N LYS A 169 0.85 -34.60 -8.43
CA LYS A 169 1.88 -35.58 -8.78
C LYS A 169 3.19 -35.24 -8.10
N GLN A 170 3.73 -36.19 -7.33
CA GLN A 170 5.18 -36.25 -7.08
C GLN A 170 5.89 -36.49 -8.43
N ARG A 171 5.96 -35.46 -9.28
CA ARG A 171 6.89 -35.42 -10.40
C ARG A 171 8.28 -35.19 -9.81
N ASN A 172 9.28 -35.76 -10.49
CA ASN A 172 10.68 -35.72 -10.10
C ASN A 172 11.10 -34.32 -9.63
N VAL A 173 12.01 -34.29 -8.66
CA VAL A 173 12.50 -33.12 -7.90
C VAL A 173 13.01 -31.95 -8.76
N ASP A 174 13.16 -32.14 -10.07
CA ASP A 174 13.78 -31.19 -11.01
C ASP A 174 12.78 -30.47 -11.94
N ASP A 175 11.47 -30.74 -11.86
CA ASP A 175 10.45 -30.12 -12.73
C ASP A 175 9.49 -29.23 -11.93
N TYR A 176 9.85 -27.95 -11.77
CA TYR A 176 9.06 -26.94 -11.08
C TYR A 176 8.01 -26.33 -12.03
N GLU A 177 7.10 -27.14 -12.57
CA GLU A 177 5.88 -26.60 -13.19
C GLU A 177 4.94 -26.17 -12.05
N GLN A 178 4.73 -24.86 -11.89
CA GLN A 178 3.77 -24.35 -10.92
C GLN A 178 2.35 -24.65 -11.40
N ASP A 179 1.78 -25.76 -10.92
CA ASP A 179 0.40 -26.15 -11.22
C ASP A 179 -0.60 -25.22 -10.49
N LEU A 180 -1.03 -24.17 -11.20
CA LEU A 180 -2.09 -23.25 -10.78
C LEU A 180 -3.40 -23.60 -11.49
N HIS A 181 -4.42 -23.93 -10.70
CA HIS A 181 -5.74 -24.32 -11.20
C HIS A 181 -6.79 -23.25 -10.90
N VAL A 182 -7.72 -23.04 -11.83
CA VAL A 182 -8.86 -22.13 -11.62
C VAL A 182 -9.84 -22.77 -10.64
N VAL A 183 -10.15 -22.07 -9.56
CA VAL A 183 -11.19 -22.48 -8.61
C VAL A 183 -12.55 -22.15 -9.21
N PRO A 184 -13.44 -23.14 -9.41
CA PRO A 184 -14.81 -22.88 -9.86
C PRO A 184 -15.57 -22.02 -8.85
N CYS A 185 -16.07 -20.87 -9.29
CA CYS A 185 -16.75 -19.89 -8.45
C CYS A 185 -18.26 -19.79 -8.74
N SER A 186 -18.72 -20.54 -9.74
CA SER A 186 -20.13 -20.61 -10.13
C SER A 186 -20.56 -22.06 -10.35
N ARG A 187 -21.88 -22.27 -10.27
CA ARG A 187 -22.47 -23.58 -10.59
C ARG A 187 -22.10 -24.06 -11.99
N ALA A 188 -22.04 -23.16 -12.97
CA ALA A 188 -21.68 -23.50 -14.35
C ALA A 188 -20.22 -23.99 -14.45
N GLU A 189 -19.29 -23.32 -13.79
CA GLU A 189 -17.88 -23.71 -13.76
C GLU A 189 -17.69 -25.05 -13.04
N ILE A 190 -18.46 -25.34 -11.99
CA ILE A 190 -18.41 -26.63 -11.28
C ILE A 190 -18.74 -27.79 -12.23
N PHE A 191 -19.69 -27.62 -13.15
CA PHE A 191 -20.03 -28.66 -14.12
C PHE A 191 -19.08 -28.75 -15.31
N GLN A 192 -18.27 -27.71 -15.54
CA GLN A 192 -17.31 -27.66 -16.65
C GLN A 192 -15.91 -28.13 -16.24
N THR A 193 -15.57 -28.04 -14.95
CA THR A 193 -14.24 -28.40 -14.47
C THR A 193 -14.02 -29.91 -14.46
N SER A 194 -12.83 -30.35 -14.84
CA SER A 194 -12.35 -31.73 -14.69
C SER A 194 -11.65 -31.97 -13.35
N GLU A 195 -11.44 -30.93 -12.54
CA GLU A 195 -10.66 -30.98 -11.30
C GLU A 195 -11.42 -31.58 -10.11
N LEU A 196 -12.75 -31.76 -10.22
CA LEU A 196 -13.63 -32.21 -9.14
C LEU A 196 -14.23 -33.60 -9.37
N SER A 197 -13.77 -34.34 -10.38
CA SER A 197 -14.30 -35.66 -10.79
C SER A 197 -13.76 -36.81 -9.95
#